data_AF-A0A518D5A4-F1
#
_entry.id   AF-A0A518D5A4-F1
#
_cell.length_a   1.000
_cell.length_b   1.000
_cell.length_c   1.000
_cell.angle_alpha   90.00
_cell.angle_beta   90.00
_cell.angle_gamma   90.00
#
_symmetry.space_group_name_H-M   'P 1'
#
loop_
_entity.id
_entity.type
_entity.pdbx_description
1 polymer ?
#
loop_
_entity_poly.entity_id
_entity_poly.type
_entity_poly.pdbx_seq_one_letter_code
_entity_poly.pdbx_strand_id
1 'polypeptide(L)' 'MLSFPPSQSVRIFVGRSAVDMRKGASALSALVIDVIDEDPQSGHLFLFFNWAAT' A
#
# COMPACT_ATOMS: atom_id res chain seq x y z
N MET A 1 -12.00 -9.11 11.40
CA MET A 1 -11.74 -10.08 10.32
C MET A 1 -11.60 -9.29 9.02
N LEU A 2 -10.56 -9.53 8.22
CA LEU A 2 -10.45 -8.98 6.87
C LEU A 2 -11.30 -9.87 5.96
N SER A 3 -12.50 -9.40 5.57
CA SER A 3 -13.35 -10.07 4.59
C SER A 3 -13.09 -9.44 3.23
N PHE A 4 -12.56 -10.23 2.30
CA PHE A 4 -12.31 -9.79 0.92
C PHE A 4 -13.50 -10.18 0.04
N PRO A 5 -13.89 -9.33 -0.92
CA PRO A 5 -14.94 -9.67 -1.88
C PRO A 5 -14.59 -10.98 -2.61
N PRO A 6 -15.55 -11.90 -2.82
CA PRO A 6 -15.32 -13.22 -3.42
C PRO A 6 -14.88 -13.19 -4.89
N SER A 7 -14.79 -12.01 -5.52
CA SER A 7 -14.73 -11.83 -6.97
C SER A 7 -13.38 -11.41 -7.54
N GLN A 8 -12.40 -11.01 -6.71
CA GLN A 8 -11.12 -10.49 -7.20
C GLN A 8 -9.95 -11.01 -6.36
N SER A 9 -8.91 -11.52 -7.04
CA SER A 9 -7.65 -11.90 -6.41
C SER A 9 -6.98 -10.64 -5.86
N VAL A 10 -7.20 -10.35 -4.57
CA VAL A 10 -6.55 -9.22 -3.89
C VAL A 10 -5.05 -9.46 -3.88
N ARG A 11 -4.30 -8.58 -4.56
CA ARG A 11 -2.84 -8.56 -4.51
C ARG A 11 -2.38 -7.72 -3.33
N ILE A 12 -1.26 -8.14 -2.76
CA ILE A 12 -0.62 -7.45 -1.64
C ILE A 12 0.70 -6.88 -2.15
N PHE A 13 0.81 -5.57 -2.16
CA PHE A 13 2.02 -4.84 -2.52
C PHE A 13 2.76 -4.41 -1.26
N VAL A 14 4.07 -4.63 -1.24
CA VAL A 14 4.90 -4.38 -0.05
C VAL A 14 5.99 -3.37 -0.39
N GLY A 15 5.91 -2.18 0.21
CA GLY A 15 6.96 -1.17 0.13
C GLY A 15 8.19 -1.62 0.91
N ARG A 16 9.31 -1.79 0.22
CA ARG A 16 10.58 -2.27 0.85
C ARG A 16 11.35 -1.18 1.58
N SER A 17 11.03 0.09 1.33
CA SER A 17 11.68 1.24 1.96
C SER A 17 10.87 1.74 3.14
N ALA A 18 11.57 2.26 4.16
CA ALA A 18 10.90 2.93 5.28
C ALA A 18 10.15 4.17 4.77
N VAL A 19 8.88 4.29 5.17
CA VAL A 19 8.00 5.40 4.83
C VAL A 19 7.61 6.15 6.10
N ASP A 20 7.75 7.47 6.07
CA ASP A 20 7.25 8.33 7.14
C ASP A 20 5.72 8.31 7.13
N MET A 21 5.13 7.55 8.05
CA MET A 21 3.68 7.41 8.19
C MET A 21 3.00 8.69 8.69
N ARG A 22 3.74 9.69 9.18
CA ARG A 22 3.16 11.00 9.57
C ARG A 22 2.63 11.79 8.39
N LYS A 23 3.00 11.42 7.16
CA LYS A 23 2.49 12.05 5.93
C LYS A 23 1.01 11.73 5.66
N GLY A 24 0.42 10.74 6.34
CA GLY A 24 -0.99 10.39 6.24
C GLY A 24 -1.39 9.73 4.92
N ALA A 25 -2.69 9.46 4.76
CA ALA A 25 -3.22 8.63 3.68
C ALA A 25 -2.95 9.21 2.28
N SER A 26 -3.11 10.52 2.08
CA SER A 26 -2.93 11.15 0.75
C SER A 26 -1.51 10.97 0.21
N ALA A 27 -0.50 11.07 1.08
CA ALA A 27 0.88 10.84 0.67
C ALA A 27 1.18 9.37 0.43
N LEU A 28 0.56 8.45 1.18
CA LEU A 28 0.66 7.02 0.90
C LEU A 28 0.03 6.68 -0.46
N SER A 29 -1.12 7.28 -0.81
CA SER A 29 -1.73 7.13 -2.13
C SER A 29 -0.83 7.64 -3.25
N ALA A 30 -0.13 8.77 -3.05
CA ALA A 30 0.87 9.25 -4.00
C ALA A 30 2.03 8.25 -4.16
N LEU A 31 2.51 7.62 -3.08
CA LEU A 31 3.54 6.57 -3.17
C LEU A 31 3.06 5.32 -3.91
N VAL A 32 1.78 4.95 -3.79
CA VAL A 32 1.21 3.86 -4.59
C VAL A 32 1.29 4.18 -6.09
N ILE A 33 0.94 5.41 -6.48
CA ILE A 33 1.01 5.85 -7.87
C ILE A 33 2.47 5.94 -8.35
N ASP A 34 3.33 6.66 -7.60
CA ASP A 34 4.67 7.04 -8.08
C ASP A 34 5.70 5.90 -7.96
N VAL A 35 5.54 4.99 -6.99
CA VAL A 35 6.55 3.95 -6.67
C VAL A 35 6.06 2.55 -7.04
N ILE A 36 4.80 2.25 -6.73
CA ILE A 36 4.22 0.92 -6.98
C ILE A 36 3.63 0.85 -8.39
N ASP A 37 3.34 2.00 -9.02
CA ASP A 37 2.74 2.12 -10.35
C ASP A 37 1.37 1.41 -10.43
N GLU A 38 0.53 1.65 -9.43
CA GLU A 38 -0.79 1.03 -9.29
C GLU A 38 -1.86 2.05 -8.87
N ASP A 39 -3.15 1.74 -9.09
CA ASP A 39 -4.25 2.57 -8.60
C ASP A 39 -4.50 2.33 -7.09
N PRO A 40 -4.40 3.36 -6.22
CA PRO A 40 -4.71 3.23 -4.80
C PRO A 40 -6.18 2.88 -4.50
N GLN A 41 -7.09 3.01 -5.47
CA GLN A 41 -8.51 2.63 -5.35
C GLN A 41 -8.84 1.27 -6.00
N SER A 42 -7.84 0.55 -6.51
CA SER A 42 -8.01 -0.77 -7.16
C SER A 42 -8.59 -1.88 -6.28
N GLY A 43 -8.71 -1.65 -4.96
CA GLY A 43 -9.14 -2.67 -4.00
C GLY A 43 -8.02 -3.64 -3.59
N HIS A 44 -6.76 -3.34 -3.98
CA HIS A 44 -5.58 -4.04 -3.51
C HIS A 44 -5.07 -3.49 -2.17
N LEU A 45 -4.25 -4.31 -1.50
CA LEU A 45 -3.65 -3.95 -0.22
C LEU A 45 -2.22 -3.44 -0.43
N PHE A 46 -1.92 -2.31 0.17
CA PHE A 46 -0.58 -1.70 0.14
C PHE A 46 -0.02 -1.63 1.56
N LEU A 47 1.08 -2.34 1.81
CA LEU A 47 1.78 -2.33 3.09
C LEU A 47 3.00 -1.41 3.01
N PHE A 48 3.09 -0.54 4.01
CA PHE A 48 4.23 0.32 4.25
C PHE A 48 4.76 0.07 5.65
N PHE A 49 6.07 0.21 5.83
CA PHE A 49 6.72 0.09 7.13
C PHE A 49 7.32 1.43 7.54
N ASN A 50 7.23 1.80 8.82
CA ASN A 50 7.90 3.00 9.33
C ASN A 50 9.35 2.77 9.77
N TRP A 51 9.81 1.52 9.70
CA TRP A 51 11.14 1.09 10.09
C TRP A 51 11.83 0.48 8.87
N ALA A 52 13.14 0.67 8.77
CA ALA A 52 13.93 0.04 7.72
C ALA A 52 14.13 -1.43 8.08
N ALA A 53 13.67 -2.34 7.22
CA ALA A 53 14.09 -3.72 7.27
C ALA A 53 15.54 -3.77 6.75
N THR A 54 16.49 -3.76 7.69
CA THR A 54 17.92 -3.97 7.43
C THR A 54 18.18 -5.38 6.95
#